data_AF-A0AB38SQ52-F1
#
_entry.id   AF-A0AB38SQ52-F1
#
_cell.length_a   1.000
_cell.length_b   1.000
_cell.length_c   1.000
_cell.angle_alpha   90.00
_cell.angle_beta   90.00
_cell.angle_gamma   90.00
#
_symmetry.space_group_name_H-M   'P 1'
#
loop_
_entity.id
_entity.type
_entity.pdbx_description
1 polymer ?
#
loop_
_entity_poly.entity_id
_entity_poly.type
_entity_poly.pdbx_seq_one_letter_code
_entity_poly.pdbx_strand_id
1 'polypeptide(L)'
;MSALLEHVMSPEVRPFAIAAAMIVIVGSIEVVSMLVGASLSEMLGTNIDFGHPSDNGVINAISWINVGGVPLLIFLLLLLGAFSITGFLIQDVARMVAGPLPATVASIGAVAVSVPLVRGASRAIARVIPKDESYAVGLGDLVGRVGEVVVGPLDQGPPGRVSVADVHGNRHFVWAVAAPSSSPLPQGTMVLLVDRDGTRFVAVKADDELKPSKPTLSS
;
A
#
# COMPACT_ATOMS: atom_id res chain seq x y z
N MET A 1 21.60 -39.32 10.72
CA MET A 1 21.30 -37.91 11.03
C MET A 1 22.46 -37.09 10.49
N SER A 2 22.25 -36.15 9.56
CA SER A 2 23.35 -35.44 8.89
C SER A 2 24.05 -34.48 9.85
N ALA A 3 25.38 -34.31 9.72
CA ALA A 3 26.18 -33.39 10.54
C ALA A 3 25.64 -31.93 10.51
N LEU A 4 24.97 -31.56 9.42
CA LEU A 4 24.26 -30.28 9.30
C LEU A 4 23.10 -30.15 10.28
N LEU A 5 22.29 -31.20 10.46
CA LEU A 5 21.16 -31.15 11.39
C LEU A 5 21.63 -31.03 12.84
N GLU A 6 22.73 -31.70 13.18
CA GLU A 6 23.34 -31.62 14.52
C GLU A 6 23.88 -30.21 14.80
N HIS A 7 24.54 -29.60 13.81
CA HIS A 7 25.02 -28.22 13.91
C HIS A 7 23.88 -27.21 14.08
N VAL A 8 22.81 -27.32 13.28
CA VAL A 8 21.64 -26.41 13.33
C VAL A 8 20.82 -26.58 14.62
N MET A 9 20.90 -27.74 15.28
CA MET A 9 20.21 -28.03 16.55
C MET A 9 21.06 -27.76 17.80
N SER A 10 22.30 -27.28 17.63
CA SER A 10 23.19 -26.94 18.73
C SER A 10 22.61 -25.82 19.60
N PRO A 11 22.67 -25.91 20.95
CA PRO A 11 22.02 -24.95 21.85
C PRO A 11 22.37 -23.49 21.58
N GLU A 12 23.57 -23.24 21.07
CA GLU A 12 24.12 -21.89 20.87
C GLU A 12 23.50 -21.18 19.66
N VAL A 13 23.02 -21.93 18.66
CA VAL A 13 22.42 -21.37 17.42
C VAL A 13 20.90 -21.57 17.33
N ARG A 14 20.30 -22.30 18.27
CA ARG A 14 18.86 -22.62 18.29
C ARG A 14 17.94 -21.42 17.99
N PRO A 15 18.12 -20.22 18.59
CA PRO A 15 17.23 -19.09 18.30
C PRO A 15 17.22 -18.72 16.81
N PHE A 16 18.38 -18.78 16.16
CA PHE A 16 18.55 -18.43 14.75
C PHE A 16 17.99 -19.51 13.82
N ALA A 17 18.16 -20.78 14.20
CA ALA A 17 17.57 -21.92 13.52
C ALA A 17 16.03 -21.89 13.57
N ILE A 18 15.47 -21.57 14.74
CA ILE A 18 14.02 -21.42 14.91
C ILE A 18 13.50 -20.28 14.03
N ALA A 19 14.19 -19.13 14.00
CA ALA A 19 13.83 -18.03 13.11
C ALA A 19 13.84 -18.44 11.64
N ALA A 20 14.86 -19.18 11.18
CA ALA A 20 14.91 -19.72 9.82
C ALA A 20 13.76 -20.69 9.53
N ALA A 21 13.47 -21.61 10.46
CA ALA A 21 12.36 -22.54 10.31
C ALA A 21 11.01 -21.82 10.24
N MET A 22 10.82 -20.76 11.04
CA MET A 22 9.62 -19.93 11.00
C MET A 22 9.44 -19.24 9.66
N ILE A 23 10.50 -18.73 9.01
CA ILE A 23 10.43 -18.18 7.65
C ILE A 23 9.91 -19.23 6.66
N VAL A 24 10.44 -20.46 6.74
CA VAL A 24 10.02 -21.55 5.85
C VAL A 24 8.56 -21.91 6.10
N ILE A 25 8.14 -22.03 7.36
CA ILE A 25 6.76 -22.36 7.72
C ILE A 25 5.79 -21.26 7.25
N VAL A 26 6.05 -20.01 7.63
CA VAL A 26 5.19 -18.87 7.28
C VAL A 26 5.15 -18.65 5.77
N GLY A 27 6.30 -18.73 5.09
CA GLY A 27 6.38 -18.61 3.63
C GLY A 27 5.65 -19.75 2.92
N SER A 28 5.77 -20.98 3.42
CA SER A 28 5.04 -22.13 2.86
C SER A 28 3.53 -21.97 3.05
N ILE A 29 3.09 -21.50 4.22
CA ILE A 29 1.68 -21.21 4.48
C ILE A 29 1.17 -20.14 3.52
N GLU A 30 1.89 -19.02 3.35
CA GLU A 30 1.49 -17.96 2.41
C GLU A 30 1.34 -18.50 0.99
N VAL A 31 2.33 -19.28 0.50
CA VAL A 31 2.29 -19.88 -0.84
C VAL A 31 1.08 -20.81 -0.99
N VAL A 32 0.79 -21.65 0.01
CA VAL A 32 -0.36 -22.57 -0.04
C VAL A 32 -1.68 -21.81 0.02
N SER A 33 -1.79 -20.80 0.88
CA SER A 33 -2.97 -19.94 1.00
C SER A 33 -3.29 -19.23 -0.32
N MET A 34 -2.25 -18.75 -1.03
CA MET A 34 -2.39 -18.11 -2.34
C MET A 34 -3.00 -19.04 -3.39
N LEU A 35 -2.76 -20.35 -3.33
CA LEU A 35 -3.36 -21.33 -4.26
C LEU A 35 -4.87 -21.45 -4.11
N VAL A 36 -5.42 -21.13 -2.93
CA VAL A 36 -6.86 -21.17 -2.63
C VAL A 36 -7.48 -19.76 -2.71
N GLY A 37 -6.68 -18.75 -3.11
CA GLY A 37 -7.13 -17.35 -3.22
C GLY A 37 -7.15 -16.58 -1.90
N ALA A 38 -6.45 -17.06 -0.86
CA ALA A 38 -6.26 -16.35 0.41
C ALA A 38 -4.85 -15.73 0.51
N SER A 39 -4.69 -14.65 1.29
CA SER A 39 -3.36 -14.10 1.62
C SER A 39 -3.27 -13.77 3.11
N LEU A 40 -2.25 -14.31 3.77
CA LEU A 40 -1.93 -14.01 5.16
C LEU A 40 -1.42 -12.56 5.31
N SER A 41 -0.76 -12.04 4.26
CA SER A 41 -0.28 -10.66 4.23
C SER A 41 -1.44 -9.66 4.34
N GLU A 42 -2.54 -9.89 3.64
CA GLU A 42 -3.75 -9.06 3.73
C GLU A 42 -4.42 -9.16 5.11
N MET A 43 -4.55 -10.39 5.63
CA MET A 43 -5.18 -10.63 6.94
C MET A 43 -4.41 -9.95 8.10
N LEU A 44 -3.08 -9.95 8.03
CA LEU A 44 -2.21 -9.29 9.01
C LEU A 44 -2.14 -7.77 8.82
N GLY A 45 -2.25 -7.29 7.58
CA GLY A 45 -2.13 -5.87 7.23
C GLY A 45 -3.38 -5.03 7.53
N THR A 46 -4.56 -5.64 7.47
CA THR A 46 -5.86 -4.95 7.60
C THR A 46 -6.19 -4.42 9.01
N ASN A 47 -5.50 -4.90 10.04
CA ASN A 47 -5.84 -4.60 11.44
C ASN A 47 -4.81 -3.72 12.17
N ILE A 48 -3.69 -3.37 11.53
CA ILE A 48 -2.60 -2.62 12.20
C ILE A 48 -2.23 -1.39 11.38
N ASP A 49 -2.58 -0.23 11.92
CA ASP A 49 -2.16 1.06 11.38
C ASP A 49 -0.77 1.43 11.91
N PHE A 50 0.21 1.47 11.00
CA PHE A 50 1.59 1.88 11.30
C PHE A 50 1.86 3.36 10.98
N GLY A 51 0.87 4.08 10.44
CA GLY A 51 0.97 5.47 10.00
C GLY A 51 0.72 6.50 11.11
N HIS A 52 0.07 6.10 12.20
CA HIS A 52 -0.19 6.96 13.35
C HIS A 52 0.49 6.47 14.63
N PRO A 53 0.90 7.38 15.54
CA PRO A 53 1.41 7.01 16.85
C PRO A 53 0.37 6.17 17.59
N SER A 54 0.78 4.99 18.05
CA SER A 54 -0.06 4.10 18.85
C SER A 54 0.39 4.12 20.30
N ASP A 55 -0.51 3.79 21.24
CA ASP A 55 -0.13 3.59 22.65
C ASP A 55 0.68 2.28 22.85
N ASN A 56 0.80 1.46 21.80
CA ASN A 56 1.52 0.19 21.83
C ASN A 56 2.99 0.39 21.41
N GLY A 57 3.90 0.26 22.38
CA GLY A 57 5.34 0.42 22.14
C GLY A 57 5.92 -0.54 21.07
N VAL A 58 5.33 -1.72 20.89
CA VAL A 58 5.77 -2.69 19.86
C VAL A 58 5.40 -2.18 18.46
N ILE A 59 4.19 -1.67 18.28
CA ILE A 59 3.74 -1.11 16.99
C ILE A 59 4.58 0.11 16.63
N ASN A 60 4.89 0.97 17.61
CA ASN A 60 5.78 2.11 17.41
C ASN A 60 7.20 1.69 17.03
N ALA A 61 7.75 0.64 17.66
CA ALA A 61 9.05 0.09 17.28
C ALA A 61 9.05 -0.48 15.86
N ILE A 62 8.00 -1.21 15.47
CA ILE A 62 7.84 -1.74 14.11
C ILE A 62 7.74 -0.60 13.10
N SER A 63 6.88 0.39 13.34
CA SER A 63 6.73 1.58 12.48
C SER A 63 8.05 2.33 12.34
N TRP A 64 8.79 2.47 13.44
CA TRP A 64 10.11 3.09 13.41
C TRP A 64 11.07 2.31 12.50
N ILE A 65 11.22 0.99 12.66
CA ILE A 65 12.15 0.17 11.85
C ILE A 65 11.67 0.07 10.39
N ASN A 66 10.37 -0.07 10.16
CA ASN A 66 9.75 -0.23 8.84
C ASN A 66 9.56 1.11 8.09
N VAL A 67 10.66 1.82 7.87
CA VAL A 67 10.61 3.14 7.20
C VAL A 67 10.09 3.06 5.75
N GLY A 68 10.26 1.90 5.11
CA GLY A 68 9.75 1.69 3.75
C GLY A 68 8.22 1.57 3.68
N GLY A 69 7.54 1.27 4.80
CA GLY A 69 6.12 0.99 4.80
C GLY A 69 5.77 -0.30 4.05
N VAL A 70 6.64 -1.32 4.11
CA VAL A 70 6.34 -2.62 3.49
C VAL A 70 5.26 -3.36 4.29
N PRO A 71 4.44 -4.23 3.66
CA PRO A 71 3.47 -5.06 4.37
C PRO A 71 4.07 -5.80 5.55
N LEU A 72 3.28 -5.96 6.63
CA LEU A 72 3.76 -6.51 7.90
C LEU A 72 4.38 -7.90 7.76
N LEU A 73 3.80 -8.76 6.91
CA LEU A 73 4.33 -10.10 6.68
C LEU A 73 5.74 -10.05 6.06
N ILE A 74 5.94 -9.18 5.06
CA ILE A 74 7.25 -8.98 4.43
C ILE A 74 8.24 -8.43 5.45
N PHE A 75 7.84 -7.42 6.24
CA PHE A 75 8.67 -6.88 7.31
C PHE A 75 9.10 -7.97 8.31
N LEU A 76 8.16 -8.82 8.74
CA LEU A 76 8.44 -9.91 9.68
C LEU A 76 9.44 -10.90 9.09
N LEU A 77 9.26 -11.31 7.84
CA LEU A 77 10.19 -12.21 7.16
C LEU A 77 11.59 -11.61 7.01
N LEU A 78 11.69 -10.31 6.70
CA LEU A 78 12.96 -9.59 6.67
C LEU A 78 13.64 -9.56 8.05
N LEU A 79 12.86 -9.31 9.11
CA LEU A 79 13.38 -9.27 10.47
C LEU A 79 13.88 -10.63 10.93
N LEU A 80 13.08 -11.69 10.75
CA LEU A 80 13.50 -13.06 11.07
C LEU A 80 14.70 -13.49 10.22
N GLY A 81 14.71 -13.13 8.93
CA GLY A 81 15.80 -13.48 8.01
C GLY A 81 17.10 -12.80 8.40
N ALA A 82 17.07 -11.49 8.64
CA ALA A 82 18.23 -10.74 9.09
C ALA A 82 18.72 -11.23 10.45
N PHE A 83 17.83 -11.47 11.41
CA PHE A 83 18.19 -12.02 12.72
C PHE A 83 18.81 -13.42 12.61
N SER A 84 18.24 -14.31 11.79
CA SER A 84 18.76 -15.65 11.58
C SER A 84 20.16 -15.61 10.95
N ILE A 85 20.32 -14.92 9.82
CA ILE A 85 21.59 -14.84 9.09
C ILE A 85 22.67 -14.21 9.96
N THR A 86 22.39 -13.05 10.57
CA THR A 86 23.39 -12.36 11.40
C THR A 86 23.75 -13.17 12.65
N GLY A 87 22.79 -13.86 13.25
CA GLY A 87 23.04 -14.72 14.40
C GLY A 87 23.95 -15.91 14.09
N PHE A 88 23.72 -16.60 12.97
CA PHE A 88 24.64 -17.64 12.49
C PHE A 88 26.04 -17.06 12.21
N LEU A 89 26.13 -15.93 11.50
CA LEU A 89 27.41 -15.29 11.21
C LEU A 89 28.17 -14.88 12.48
N ILE A 90 27.49 -14.31 13.47
CA ILE A 90 28.10 -13.94 14.76
C ILE A 90 28.64 -15.19 15.47
N GLN A 91 27.87 -16.28 15.50
CA GLN A 91 28.31 -17.52 16.13
C GLN A 91 29.49 -18.16 15.40
N ASP A 92 29.50 -18.15 14.06
CA ASP A 92 30.60 -18.69 13.27
C ASP A 92 31.90 -17.90 13.48
N VAL A 93 31.81 -16.57 13.47
CA VAL A 93 32.96 -15.70 13.77
C VAL A 93 33.45 -15.91 15.20
N ALA A 94 32.55 -16.02 16.18
CA ALA A 94 32.93 -16.27 17.56
C ALA A 94 33.67 -17.60 17.74
N ARG A 95 33.17 -18.68 17.11
CA ARG A 95 33.81 -20.00 17.13
C ARG A 95 35.23 -19.96 16.59
N MET A 96 35.51 -19.13 15.59
CA MET A 96 36.84 -18.99 15.00
C MET A 96 37.85 -18.27 15.92
N VAL A 97 37.39 -17.35 16.77
CA VAL A 97 38.26 -16.50 17.59
C VAL A 97 38.39 -16.98 19.03
N ALA A 98 37.26 -17.28 19.69
CA ALA A 98 37.20 -17.49 21.14
C ALA A 98 36.30 -18.66 21.56
N GLY A 99 35.65 -19.35 20.61
CA GLY A 99 34.63 -20.36 20.89
C GLY A 99 33.20 -19.81 20.81
N PRO A 100 32.18 -20.67 20.89
CA PRO A 100 30.79 -20.26 20.70
C PRO A 100 30.33 -19.33 21.83
N LEU A 101 29.59 -18.29 21.47
CA LEU A 101 28.99 -17.38 22.44
C LEU A 101 27.75 -18.01 23.08
N PRO A 102 27.42 -17.63 24.33
CA PRO A 102 26.10 -17.90 24.89
C PRO A 102 25.02 -17.38 23.94
N ALA A 103 24.00 -18.19 23.69
CA ALA A 103 22.95 -17.88 22.72
C ALA A 103 22.28 -16.52 22.97
N THR A 104 22.15 -16.11 24.24
CA THR A 104 21.58 -14.81 24.63
C THR A 104 22.43 -13.64 24.14
N VAL A 105 23.75 -13.71 24.32
CA VAL A 105 24.69 -12.66 23.91
C VAL A 105 24.72 -12.54 22.39
N ALA A 106 24.79 -13.68 21.70
CA ALA A 106 24.73 -13.72 20.24
C ALA A 106 23.39 -13.18 19.72
N SER A 107 22.27 -13.48 20.40
CA SER A 107 20.95 -12.99 20.00
C SER A 107 20.81 -11.47 20.15
N ILE A 108 21.33 -10.89 21.23
CA ILE A 108 21.33 -9.42 21.40
C ILE A 108 22.15 -8.76 20.29
N GLY A 109 23.34 -9.30 19.98
CA GLY A 109 24.16 -8.83 18.87
C GLY A 109 23.44 -8.94 17.53
N ALA A 110 22.79 -10.07 17.26
CA ALA A 110 22.03 -10.31 16.05
C ALA A 110 20.85 -9.34 15.89
N VAL A 111 20.11 -9.05 16.96
CA VAL A 111 19.04 -8.02 16.94
C VAL A 111 19.62 -6.64 16.65
N ALA A 112 20.72 -6.26 17.31
CA ALA A 112 21.34 -4.96 17.11
C ALA A 112 21.79 -4.75 15.65
N VAL A 113 22.30 -5.80 15.00
CA VAL A 113 22.71 -5.77 13.60
C VAL A 113 21.52 -5.90 12.64
N SER A 114 20.49 -6.66 12.99
CA SER A 114 19.32 -6.86 12.13
C SER A 114 18.50 -5.58 11.94
N VAL A 115 18.39 -4.74 12.97
CA VAL A 115 17.62 -3.48 12.90
C VAL A 115 18.05 -2.57 11.73
N PRO A 116 19.32 -2.14 11.60
CA PRO A 116 19.73 -1.30 10.47
C PRO A 116 19.62 -2.03 9.12
N LEU A 117 19.85 -3.35 9.07
CA LEU A 117 19.68 -4.15 7.85
C LEU A 117 18.24 -4.15 7.36
N VAL A 118 17.28 -4.43 8.25
CA VAL A 118 15.84 -4.45 7.93
C VAL A 118 15.36 -3.06 7.57
N ARG A 119 15.85 -2.02 8.25
CA ARG A 119 15.54 -0.63 7.93
C ARG A 119 16.02 -0.23 6.54
N GLY A 120 17.20 -0.71 6.13
CA GLY A 120 17.72 -0.53 4.76
C GLY A 120 16.94 -1.34 3.72
N ALA A 121 16.69 -2.62 4.00
CA ALA A 121 15.99 -3.54 3.11
C ALA A 121 14.53 -3.12 2.87
N SER A 122 13.80 -2.72 3.91
CA SER A 122 12.43 -2.21 3.80
C SER A 122 12.37 -0.98 2.88
N ARG A 123 13.30 -0.03 3.01
CA ARG A 123 13.40 1.11 2.10
C ARG A 123 13.71 0.70 0.66
N ALA A 124 14.59 -0.28 0.46
CA ALA A 124 14.94 -0.76 -0.87
C ALA A 124 13.74 -1.42 -1.55
N ILE A 125 13.03 -2.30 -0.83
CA ILE A 125 11.83 -2.98 -1.31
C ILE A 125 10.70 -1.99 -1.60
N ALA A 126 10.54 -0.97 -0.75
CA ALA A 126 9.55 0.09 -0.96
C ALA A 126 9.78 0.94 -2.22
N ARG A 127 10.97 0.89 -2.83
CA ARG A 127 11.20 1.51 -4.16
C ARG A 127 10.73 0.63 -5.31
N VAL A 128 10.62 -0.68 -5.09
CA VAL A 128 10.23 -1.67 -6.10
C VAL A 128 8.74 -1.92 -6.07
N ILE A 129 8.12 -1.92 -4.88
CA ILE A 129 6.68 -2.02 -4.72
C ILE A 129 6.08 -0.64 -5.03
N PRO A 130 5.29 -0.49 -6.11
CA PRO A 130 4.47 0.70 -6.31
C PRO A 130 3.60 0.82 -5.06
N LYS A 131 3.70 1.95 -4.36
CA LYS A 131 2.69 2.23 -3.34
C LYS A 131 1.36 2.22 -4.08
N ASP A 132 0.35 1.56 -3.50
CA ASP A 132 -1.03 1.79 -3.87
C ASP A 132 -1.37 3.24 -3.51
N GLU A 133 -0.83 4.17 -4.28
CA GLU A 133 -1.60 5.33 -4.68
C GLU A 133 -2.73 4.70 -5.50
N SER A 134 -3.77 4.23 -4.79
CA SER A 134 -5.08 4.24 -5.39
C SER A 134 -5.16 5.61 -6.04
N TYR A 135 -5.26 5.62 -7.38
CA TYR A 135 -5.55 6.80 -8.15
C TYR A 135 -6.99 7.24 -7.82
N ALA A 136 -7.23 7.50 -6.52
CA ALA A 136 -8.29 8.33 -6.04
C ALA A 136 -7.90 9.73 -6.51
N VAL A 137 -8.09 9.98 -7.80
CA VAL A 137 -8.48 11.29 -8.29
C VAL A 137 -9.53 11.74 -7.29
N GLY A 138 -9.18 12.69 -6.44
CA GLY A 138 -10.13 13.19 -5.47
C GLY A 138 -11.29 13.71 -6.29
N LEU A 139 -12.54 13.45 -5.88
CA LEU A 139 -13.69 14.04 -6.58
C LEU A 139 -13.51 15.58 -6.77
N GLY A 140 -12.71 16.26 -5.94
CA GLY A 140 -12.30 17.65 -6.15
C GLY A 140 -11.52 17.92 -7.44
N ASP A 141 -10.72 16.99 -7.94
CA ASP A 141 -9.92 17.12 -9.18
C ASP A 141 -10.79 17.08 -10.45
N LEU A 142 -12.07 16.73 -10.30
CA LEU A 142 -13.07 16.82 -11.36
C LEU A 142 -13.63 18.25 -11.49
N VAL A 143 -13.42 19.13 -10.51
CA VAL A 143 -13.74 20.56 -10.64
C VAL A 143 -12.83 21.17 -11.72
N GLY A 144 -13.42 21.95 -12.62
CA GLY A 144 -12.77 22.49 -13.81
C GLY A 144 -12.81 21.57 -15.02
N ARG A 145 -13.38 20.35 -14.92
CA ARG A 145 -13.52 19.43 -16.05
C ARG A 145 -14.89 19.57 -16.72
N VAL A 146 -14.89 19.37 -18.04
CA VAL A 146 -16.11 19.33 -18.85
C VAL A 146 -16.60 17.89 -18.96
N GLY A 147 -17.88 17.69 -18.67
CA GLY A 147 -18.58 16.41 -18.78
C GLY A 147 -19.90 16.55 -19.53
N GLU A 148 -20.59 15.43 -19.70
CA GLU A 148 -21.88 15.35 -20.39
C GLU A 148 -22.98 14.97 -19.41
N VAL A 149 -24.12 15.67 -19.44
CA VAL A 149 -25.29 15.30 -18.64
C VAL A 149 -25.87 13.99 -19.16
N VAL A 150 -25.78 12.92 -18.37
CA VAL A 150 -26.33 11.60 -18.74
C VAL A 150 -27.68 11.31 -18.09
N VAL A 151 -27.97 11.97 -16.97
CA VAL A 151 -29.29 11.96 -16.33
C VAL A 151 -29.61 13.40 -15.96
N GLY A 152 -30.64 13.97 -16.57
CA GLY A 152 -31.05 15.35 -16.35
C GLY A 152 -32.57 15.52 -16.38
N PRO A 153 -33.07 16.77 -16.42
CA PRO A 153 -32.28 17.99 -16.46
C PRO A 153 -31.54 18.25 -15.14
N LEU A 154 -30.38 18.91 -15.20
CA LEU A 154 -29.79 19.51 -14.01
C LEU A 154 -30.50 20.83 -13.76
N ASP A 155 -31.10 20.99 -12.59
CA ASP A 155 -31.72 22.21 -12.10
C ASP A 155 -31.43 22.37 -10.60
N GLN A 156 -32.18 23.22 -9.89
CA GLN A 156 -32.10 23.37 -8.42
C GLN A 156 -32.88 22.30 -7.65
N GLY A 157 -33.46 21.31 -8.34
CA GLY A 157 -34.23 20.22 -7.78
C GLY A 157 -33.37 18.99 -7.45
N PRO A 158 -33.87 17.76 -7.69
CA PRO A 158 -33.11 16.54 -7.47
C PRO A 158 -31.81 16.53 -8.30
N PRO A 159 -30.68 16.06 -7.76
CA PRO A 159 -29.44 16.00 -8.50
C PRO A 159 -29.55 15.00 -9.67
N GLY A 160 -29.08 15.43 -10.84
CA GLY A 160 -28.87 14.54 -11.99
C GLY A 160 -27.46 13.94 -11.99
N ARG A 161 -27.07 13.32 -13.09
CA ARG A 161 -25.73 12.72 -13.27
C ARG A 161 -25.00 13.28 -14.48
N VAL A 162 -23.71 13.50 -14.29
CA VAL A 162 -22.77 13.93 -15.33
C VAL A 162 -21.69 12.87 -15.50
N SER A 163 -21.39 12.51 -16.75
CA SER A 163 -20.24 11.69 -17.12
C SER A 163 -19.06 12.59 -17.44
N VAL A 164 -17.99 12.50 -16.66
CA VAL A 164 -16.78 13.34 -16.79
C VAL A 164 -15.55 12.46 -16.87
N ALA A 165 -14.60 12.79 -17.74
CA ALA A 165 -13.31 12.09 -17.79
C ALA A 165 -12.30 12.75 -16.86
N ASP A 166 -11.53 11.96 -16.12
CA ASP A 166 -10.40 12.45 -15.32
C ASP A 166 -9.16 12.74 -16.19
N VAL A 167 -8.05 13.12 -15.55
CA VAL A 167 -6.76 13.39 -16.20
C VAL A 167 -6.18 12.17 -16.96
N HIS A 168 -6.58 10.96 -16.60
CA HIS A 168 -6.13 9.70 -17.18
C HIS A 168 -7.11 9.14 -18.23
N GLY A 169 -8.24 9.82 -18.45
CA GLY A 169 -9.27 9.41 -19.39
C GLY A 169 -10.30 8.43 -18.83
N ASN A 170 -10.30 8.12 -17.52
CA ASN A 170 -11.34 7.29 -16.93
C ASN A 170 -12.64 8.08 -16.78
N ARG A 171 -13.77 7.46 -17.13
CA ARG A 171 -15.09 8.09 -16.97
C ARG A 171 -15.63 7.91 -15.56
N HIS A 172 -15.97 9.02 -14.93
CA HIS A 172 -16.64 9.11 -13.63
C HIS A 172 -18.07 9.58 -13.82
N PHE A 173 -19.00 9.03 -13.02
CA PHE A 173 -20.40 9.44 -12.99
C PHE A 173 -20.71 10.14 -11.67
N VAL A 174 -20.79 11.46 -11.71
CA VAL A 174 -20.95 12.28 -10.51
C VAL A 174 -22.35 12.89 -10.44
N TRP A 175 -22.84 13.07 -9.21
CA TRP A 175 -24.09 13.78 -8.97
C TRP A 175 -23.87 15.28 -9.17
N ALA A 176 -24.75 15.94 -9.92
CA ALA A 176 -24.64 17.36 -10.17
C ALA A 176 -26.00 18.07 -10.13
N VAL A 177 -25.95 19.36 -9.84
CA VAL A 177 -27.07 20.30 -9.95
C VAL A 177 -26.63 21.48 -10.82
N ALA A 178 -27.57 22.22 -11.39
CA ALA A 178 -27.20 23.45 -12.10
C ALA A 178 -26.69 24.51 -11.12
N ALA A 179 -25.91 25.48 -11.57
CA ALA A 179 -25.66 26.67 -10.78
C ALA A 179 -26.97 27.48 -10.55
N PRO A 180 -27.13 28.21 -9.44
CA PRO A 180 -28.35 28.96 -9.13
C PRO A 180 -28.80 29.94 -10.22
N SER A 181 -27.84 30.47 -11.00
CA SER A 181 -28.08 31.40 -12.12
C SER A 181 -28.19 30.72 -13.48
N SER A 182 -28.11 29.38 -13.56
CA SER A 182 -28.16 28.62 -14.81
C SER A 182 -29.59 28.23 -15.16
N SER A 183 -29.93 28.28 -16.45
CA SER A 183 -31.12 27.59 -16.97
C SER A 183 -30.98 26.07 -16.78
N PRO A 184 -32.10 25.31 -16.71
CA PRO A 184 -32.06 23.85 -16.65
C PRO A 184 -31.20 23.25 -17.78
N LEU A 185 -30.32 22.31 -17.43
CA LEU A 185 -29.36 21.70 -18.36
C LEU A 185 -29.86 20.29 -18.72
N PRO A 186 -30.46 20.08 -19.91
CA PRO A 186 -31.03 18.79 -20.29
C PRO A 186 -29.96 17.71 -20.52
N GLN A 187 -30.39 16.45 -20.55
CA GLN A 187 -29.54 15.33 -20.93
C GLN A 187 -28.88 15.56 -22.31
N GLY A 188 -27.62 15.14 -22.45
CA GLY A 188 -26.76 15.37 -23.62
C GLY A 188 -26.07 16.73 -23.63
N THR A 189 -26.33 17.61 -22.66
CA THR A 189 -25.65 18.91 -22.56
C THR A 189 -24.23 18.75 -22.04
N MET A 190 -23.27 19.40 -22.69
CA MET A 190 -21.90 19.51 -22.15
C MET A 190 -21.86 20.60 -21.07
N VAL A 191 -21.31 20.25 -19.91
CA VAL A 191 -21.30 21.08 -18.72
C VAL A 191 -19.92 21.12 -18.08
N LEU A 192 -19.54 22.28 -17.54
CA LEU A 192 -18.34 22.47 -16.75
C LEU A 192 -18.69 22.33 -15.27
N LEU A 193 -17.98 21.46 -14.55
CA LEU A 193 -18.10 21.34 -13.10
C LEU A 193 -17.32 22.49 -12.47
N VAL A 194 -18.00 23.44 -11.82
CA VAL A 194 -17.38 24.68 -11.33
C VAL A 194 -17.12 24.67 -9.83
N ASP A 195 -17.85 23.85 -9.09
CA ASP A 195 -17.71 23.72 -7.65
C ASP A 195 -18.24 22.36 -7.17
N ARG A 196 -17.97 22.02 -5.91
CA ARG A 196 -18.43 20.80 -5.26
C ARG A 196 -18.87 21.08 -3.83
N ASP A 197 -20.13 20.74 -3.55
CA ASP A 197 -20.70 20.74 -2.21
C ASP A 197 -20.90 19.28 -1.73
N GLY A 198 -19.99 18.82 -0.86
CA GLY A 198 -20.00 17.46 -0.32
C GLY A 198 -19.88 16.38 -1.41
N THR A 199 -20.99 15.74 -1.77
CA THR A 199 -21.06 14.67 -2.79
C THR A 199 -21.69 15.12 -4.10
N ARG A 200 -22.09 16.40 -4.22
CA ARG A 200 -22.75 16.97 -5.40
C ARG A 200 -21.87 18.04 -6.03
N PHE A 201 -21.84 18.08 -7.34
CA PHE A 201 -21.16 19.12 -8.11
C PHE A 201 -22.15 20.19 -8.55
N VAL A 202 -21.64 21.40 -8.67
CA VAL A 202 -22.34 22.52 -9.32
C VAL A 202 -21.85 22.60 -10.76
N ALA A 203 -22.78 22.59 -11.69
CA ALA A 203 -22.48 22.57 -13.12
C ALA A 203 -23.06 23.80 -13.83
N VAL A 204 -22.31 24.32 -14.80
CA VAL A 204 -22.76 25.35 -15.75
C VAL A 204 -22.65 24.81 -17.17
N LYS A 205 -23.40 25.39 -18.12
CA LYS A 205 -23.25 25.04 -19.54
C LYS A 205 -21.81 25.32 -19.98
N ALA A 206 -21.16 24.36 -20.63
CA ALA A 206 -19.83 24.57 -21.18
C ALA A 206 -19.92 25.45 -22.45
N ASP A 207 -19.12 26.52 -22.47
CA ASP A 207 -18.95 27.37 -23.66
C ASP A 207 -18.31 26.59 -24.81
N ASP A 208 -18.54 27.04 -26.05
CA ASP A 208 -18.10 26.33 -27.26
C ASP A 208 -16.57 26.15 -27.32
N GLU A 209 -15.79 27.04 -26.70
CA GLU A 209 -14.33 26.95 -26.63
C GLU A 209 -13.83 25.85 -25.67
N LEU A 210 -14.65 25.42 -24.71
CA LEU A 210 -14.30 24.42 -23.71
C LEU A 210 -14.79 23.02 -24.06
N LYS A 211 -15.52 22.87 -25.17
CA LYS A 211 -15.99 21.56 -25.64
C LYS A 211 -14.81 20.77 -26.20
N PRO A 212 -14.68 19.47 -25.85
CA PRO A 212 -13.62 18.65 -26.42
C PRO A 212 -13.77 18.61 -27.95
N SER A 213 -12.71 18.99 -28.66
CA SER A 213 -12.65 18.98 -30.11
C SER A 213 -12.94 17.57 -30.64
N LYS A 214 -14.00 17.44 -31.45
CA LYS A 214 -14.35 16.19 -32.11
C LYS A 214 -13.15 15.74 -32.98
N PRO A 215 -12.67 14.49 -32.89
CA PRO A 215 -11.66 14.01 -33.82
C PRO A 215 -12.28 14.06 -35.22
N THR A 216 -11.72 14.88 -36.09
CA THR A 216 -12.00 14.83 -37.52
C THR A 216 -11.47 13.51 -38.05
N LEU A 217 -12.33 12.51 -38.11
CA LEU A 217 -12.10 11.33 -38.94
C LEU A 217 -12.18 11.81 -40.40
N SER A 218 -11.02 12.14 -40.98
CA SER A 218 -10.88 12.28 -42.42
C SER A 218 -11.19 10.92 -43.06
N SER A 219 -12.22 10.91 -43.90
CA SER A 219 -12.58 9.80 -44.79
C SER A 219 -11.47 9.50 -45.80
#